data_AF-A0A417Y001-F1
#
_entry.id   AF-A0A417Y001-F1
#
_cell.length_a   1.000
_cell.length_b   1.000
_cell.length_c   1.000
_cell.angle_alpha   90.00
_cell.angle_beta   90.00
_cell.angle_gamma   90.00
#
_symmetry.space_group_name_H-M   'P 1'
#
loop_
_entity.id
_entity.type
_entity.pdbx_description
1 polymer ?
#
loop_
_entity_poly.entity_id
_entity_poly.type
_entity_poly.pdbx_seq_one_letter_code
_entity_poly.pdbx_strand_id
1 'polypeptide(L)'
;MPVVVLLAAGCSDPADPVYPEDPDTSAISTEYDPSLEPSAAVLALVPSDATTLEVTDLDQLRLTLGFGFLNREASAAERARFWRALPKAATLSTGMLRPAAEELRAYGFGADDVAWEATYAGGADGWVMAFHDDVSMTQVEEAIRDRVGPLAGAVLDAERRVVTSAEPPEGDDSWAALEEVVDLVGQEANATYVERSCLPFDTVFGEGMEAQLAEAPRAALAALDPLEGFSVALGGSLATVKLGENRPDAFDRLRLDEVMPAIRPEFGAAFSRGVADPSTGRLGYDLQRPSAATALITDQHLPFAVCGD
;
A
#
# COMPACT_ATOMS: atom_id res chain seq x y z
N MET A 1 0.88 36.13 -79.09
CA MET A 1 1.55 34.82 -79.02
C MET A 1 1.61 34.44 -77.54
N PRO A 2 0.90 33.40 -77.09
CA PRO A 2 0.84 33.05 -75.68
C PRO A 2 2.09 32.26 -75.26
N VAL A 3 2.62 32.63 -74.11
CA VAL A 3 3.73 31.98 -73.41
C VAL A 3 3.18 30.75 -72.68
N VAL A 4 3.77 29.59 -72.95
CA VAL A 4 3.49 28.33 -72.25
C VAL A 4 4.29 28.34 -70.94
N VAL A 5 3.58 28.30 -69.80
CA VAL A 5 4.16 28.12 -68.47
C VAL A 5 4.20 26.62 -68.18
N LEU A 6 5.41 26.05 -68.09
CA LEU A 6 5.64 24.69 -67.58
C LEU A 6 5.63 24.74 -66.04
N LEU A 7 4.59 24.17 -65.44
CA LEU A 7 4.54 23.87 -64.01
C LEU A 7 5.30 22.57 -63.77
N ALA A 8 6.51 22.66 -63.21
CA ALA A 8 7.22 21.49 -62.68
C ALA A 8 6.64 21.18 -61.28
N ALA A 9 5.87 20.09 -61.19
CA ALA A 9 5.44 19.52 -59.92
C ALA A 9 6.63 18.81 -59.26
N GLY A 10 7.16 19.40 -58.19
CA GLY A 10 8.08 18.72 -57.27
C GLY A 10 7.27 18.00 -56.19
N CYS A 11 7.08 16.70 -56.35
CA CYS A 11 6.62 15.83 -55.28
C CYS A 11 7.78 15.60 -54.31
N SER A 12 7.73 16.20 -53.12
CA SER A 12 8.56 15.77 -52.00
C SER A 12 7.93 14.51 -51.41
N ASP A 13 8.69 13.41 -51.38
CA ASP A 13 8.28 12.22 -50.63
C ASP A 13 7.98 12.60 -49.18
N PRO A 14 6.88 12.10 -48.58
CA PRO A 14 6.62 12.31 -47.17
C PRO A 14 7.73 11.66 -46.36
N ALA A 15 8.36 12.43 -45.48
CA ALA A 15 9.36 11.91 -44.56
C ALA A 15 8.75 10.76 -43.75
N ASP A 16 9.47 9.65 -43.64
CA ASP A 16 9.06 8.53 -42.79
C ASP A 16 8.82 9.05 -41.36
N PRO A 17 7.68 8.72 -40.74
CA PRO A 17 7.41 9.12 -39.37
C PRO A 17 8.48 8.54 -38.45
N VAL A 18 9.23 9.42 -37.79
CA VAL A 18 10.14 9.03 -36.70
C VAL A 18 9.25 8.78 -35.48
N TYR A 19 9.02 7.51 -35.18
CA TYR A 19 8.43 7.12 -33.90
C TYR A 19 9.51 7.32 -32.82
N PRO A 20 9.21 7.99 -31.70
CA PRO A 20 10.04 7.88 -30.52
C PRO A 20 10.21 6.40 -30.21
N GLU A 21 11.45 5.95 -30.02
CA GLU A 21 11.70 4.64 -29.43
C GLU A 21 11.02 4.64 -28.05
N ASP A 22 10.20 3.62 -27.78
CA ASP A 22 9.71 3.39 -26.43
C ASP A 22 10.94 3.35 -25.51
N PRO A 23 10.94 4.10 -24.39
CA PRO A 23 12.06 4.07 -23.48
C PRO A 23 12.33 2.62 -23.09
N ASP A 24 13.62 2.24 -23.06
CA ASP A 24 14.05 0.93 -22.57
C ASP A 24 13.27 0.60 -21.29
N THR A 25 12.60 -0.54 -21.30
CA THR A 25 11.82 -1.05 -20.17
C THR A 25 12.74 -0.98 -18.96
N SER A 26 12.45 -0.08 -18.02
CA SER A 26 13.29 0.08 -16.83
C SER A 26 13.30 -1.26 -16.13
N ALA A 27 14.47 -1.90 -16.06
CA ALA A 27 14.59 -3.18 -15.38
C ALA A 27 14.06 -3.01 -13.95
N ILE A 28 13.13 -3.87 -13.56
CA ILE A 28 12.58 -3.87 -12.20
C ILE A 28 13.76 -4.00 -11.22
N SER A 29 13.90 -3.02 -10.34
CA SER A 29 14.98 -3.02 -9.35
C SER A 29 14.56 -3.85 -8.14
N THR A 30 15.35 -4.86 -7.81
CA THR A 30 15.16 -5.68 -6.59
C THR A 30 15.96 -5.13 -5.40
N GLU A 31 16.70 -4.05 -5.58
CA GLU A 31 17.43 -3.40 -4.50
C GLU A 31 16.53 -2.47 -3.71
N TYR A 32 16.68 -2.47 -2.38
CA TYR A 32 16.01 -1.50 -1.52
C TYR A 32 16.45 -0.07 -1.85
N ASP A 33 15.48 0.79 -2.13
CA ASP A 33 15.65 2.22 -2.38
C ASP A 33 14.84 3.05 -1.35
N PRO A 34 15.51 3.73 -0.40
CA PRO A 34 14.84 4.55 0.61
C PRO A 34 14.21 5.83 0.05
N SER A 35 14.44 6.17 -1.23
CA SER A 35 13.85 7.36 -1.88
C SER A 35 12.45 7.11 -2.44
N LEU A 36 12.03 5.84 -2.53
CA LEU A 36 10.68 5.47 -2.93
C LEU A 36 9.69 5.66 -1.77
N GLU A 37 8.40 5.74 -2.11
CA GLU A 37 7.32 5.66 -1.13
C GLU A 37 7.47 4.39 -0.26
N PRO A 38 7.17 4.42 1.05
CA PRO A 38 7.37 3.28 1.95
C PRO A 38 6.76 1.97 1.43
N SER A 39 5.58 2.04 0.81
CA SER A 39 4.89 0.88 0.21
C SER A 39 5.61 0.26 -0.98
N ALA A 40 6.45 1.02 -1.69
CA ALA A 40 7.31 0.53 -2.76
C ALA A 40 8.70 0.14 -2.25
N ALA A 41 9.30 0.95 -1.38
CA ALA A 41 10.63 0.69 -0.81
C ALA A 41 10.70 -0.66 -0.09
N VAL A 42 9.65 -1.00 0.67
CA VAL A 42 9.62 -2.24 1.46
C VAL A 42 9.60 -3.51 0.60
N LEU A 43 9.21 -3.46 -0.67
CA LEU A 43 9.04 -4.66 -1.51
C LEU A 43 10.32 -5.48 -1.63
N ALA A 44 11.48 -4.84 -1.64
CA ALA A 44 12.79 -5.51 -1.69
C ALA A 44 13.11 -6.31 -0.41
N LEU A 45 12.35 -6.09 0.67
CA LEU A 45 12.56 -6.69 1.98
C LEU A 45 11.46 -7.70 2.35
N VAL A 46 10.46 -7.88 1.49
CA VAL A 46 9.34 -8.80 1.71
C VAL A 46 9.58 -10.09 0.92
N PRO A 47 9.61 -11.28 1.58
CA PRO A 47 9.77 -12.55 0.88
C PRO A 47 8.66 -12.83 -0.13
N SER A 48 9.01 -13.44 -1.26
CA SER A 48 8.08 -13.83 -2.34
C SER A 48 6.95 -14.76 -1.91
N ASP A 49 7.11 -15.49 -0.80
CA ASP A 49 6.07 -16.36 -0.23
C ASP A 49 5.02 -15.62 0.62
N ALA A 50 5.29 -14.39 1.05
CA ALA A 50 4.27 -13.58 1.73
C ALA A 50 3.08 -13.33 0.79
N THR A 51 1.88 -13.22 1.37
CA THR A 51 0.64 -12.95 0.62
C THR A 51 0.06 -11.59 0.97
N THR A 52 0.32 -11.08 2.17
CA THR A 52 -0.15 -9.77 2.62
C THR A 52 0.99 -8.87 3.07
N LEU A 53 0.79 -7.57 2.89
CA LEU A 53 1.68 -6.52 3.35
C LEU A 53 0.86 -5.34 3.87
N GLU A 54 1.17 -4.90 5.07
CA GLU A 54 0.61 -3.72 5.71
C GLU A 54 1.73 -2.73 5.98
N VAL A 55 1.61 -1.51 5.47
CA VAL A 55 2.60 -0.44 5.64
C VAL A 55 1.92 0.74 6.32
N THR A 56 2.58 1.31 7.32
CA THR A 56 2.15 2.54 7.99
C THR A 56 3.27 3.57 7.91
N ASP A 57 3.00 4.68 7.23
CA ASP A 57 3.89 5.84 7.16
C ASP A 57 3.58 6.78 8.33
N LEU A 58 4.42 6.72 9.37
CA LEU A 58 4.24 7.52 10.57
C LEU A 58 4.53 9.00 10.31
N ASP A 59 5.41 9.33 9.35
CA ASP A 59 5.70 10.72 8.97
C ASP A 59 4.53 11.35 8.24
N GLN A 60 3.94 10.62 7.29
CA GLN A 60 2.73 11.08 6.63
C GLN A 60 1.54 11.19 7.59
N LEU A 61 1.43 10.29 8.57
CA LEU A 61 0.44 10.40 9.64
C LEU A 61 0.68 11.63 10.52
N ARG A 62 1.93 11.94 10.87
CA ARG A 62 2.28 13.18 11.58
C ARG A 62 1.82 14.39 10.77
N LEU A 63 2.07 14.44 9.46
CA LEU A 63 1.61 15.51 8.58
C LEU A 63 0.08 15.62 8.56
N THR A 64 -0.61 14.53 8.24
CA THR A 64 -2.09 14.47 8.14
C THR A 64 -2.77 14.89 9.43
N LEU A 65 -2.23 14.47 10.59
CA LEU A 65 -2.82 14.76 11.90
C LEU A 65 -2.44 16.14 12.45
N GLY A 66 -1.66 16.93 11.71
CA GLY A 66 -1.22 18.28 12.12
C GLY A 66 -0.07 18.29 13.13
N PHE A 67 0.73 17.23 13.15
CA PHE A 67 1.94 17.04 13.95
C PHE A 67 3.22 17.05 13.09
N GLY A 68 3.22 17.71 11.93
CA GLY A 68 4.36 17.73 11.00
C GLY A 68 5.67 18.31 11.56
N PHE A 69 5.62 19.02 12.69
CA PHE A 69 6.80 19.53 13.40
C PHE A 69 7.21 18.66 14.58
N LEU A 70 6.56 17.50 14.78
CA LEU A 70 6.87 16.58 15.85
C LEU A 70 8.22 15.93 15.57
N ASN A 71 9.20 16.25 16.42
CA ASN A 71 10.54 15.68 16.40
C ASN A 71 10.95 15.31 17.84
N ARG A 72 12.17 14.81 18.01
CA ARG A 72 12.72 14.46 19.33
C ARG A 72 12.73 15.60 20.36
N GLU A 73 12.76 16.86 19.91
CA GLU A 73 12.75 18.05 20.78
C GLU A 73 11.36 18.40 21.30
N ALA A 74 10.30 17.83 20.70
CA ALA A 74 8.94 18.03 21.15
C ALA A 74 8.77 17.65 22.63
N SER A 75 7.76 18.22 23.29
CA SER A 75 7.47 17.84 24.67
C SER A 75 6.86 16.43 24.73
N ALA A 76 7.02 15.77 25.89
CA ALA A 76 6.36 14.47 26.12
C ALA A 76 4.82 14.56 25.97
N ALA A 77 4.22 15.72 26.27
CA ALA A 77 2.79 15.95 26.12
C ALA A 77 2.35 16.01 24.65
N GLU A 78 3.15 16.62 23.77
CA GLU A 78 2.90 16.68 22.33
C GLU A 78 3.02 15.29 21.68
N ARG A 79 4.10 14.55 21.99
CA ARG A 79 4.26 13.16 21.53
C ARG A 79 3.08 12.29 21.98
N ALA A 80 2.69 12.39 23.25
CA ALA A 80 1.53 11.67 23.78
C ALA A 80 0.20 12.09 23.12
N ARG A 81 0.09 13.32 22.58
CA ARG A 81 -1.10 13.77 21.85
C ARG A 81 -1.17 13.11 20.46
N PHE A 82 -0.06 13.01 19.75
CA PHE A 82 0.02 12.28 18.48
C PHE A 82 -0.41 10.82 18.66
N TRP A 83 0.19 10.09 19.59
CA TRP A 83 -0.12 8.67 19.83
C TRP A 83 -1.56 8.41 20.28
N ARG A 84 -2.23 9.37 20.92
CA ARG A 84 -3.66 9.27 21.26
C ARG A 84 -4.59 9.55 20.08
N ALA A 85 -4.11 10.29 19.07
CA ALA A 85 -4.86 10.56 17.86
C ALA A 85 -4.75 9.41 16.85
N LEU A 86 -3.59 8.72 16.82
CA LEU A 86 -3.27 7.68 15.85
C LEU A 86 -4.36 6.61 15.65
N PRO A 87 -4.98 6.01 16.70
CA PRO A 87 -5.99 4.96 16.50
C PRO A 87 -7.30 5.43 15.83
N LYS A 88 -7.46 6.75 15.62
CA LYS A 88 -8.61 7.32 14.90
C LYS A 88 -8.27 7.68 13.45
N ALA A 89 -6.99 7.59 13.08
CA ALA A 89 -6.50 7.87 11.75
C ALA A 89 -6.56 6.62 10.86
N ALA A 90 -6.17 6.78 9.59
CA ALA A 90 -6.03 5.70 8.63
C ALA A 90 -4.64 5.08 8.83
N THR A 91 -4.55 4.10 9.72
CA THR A 91 -3.29 3.48 10.14
C THR A 91 -3.49 1.97 10.22
N LEU A 92 -2.47 1.19 9.86
CA LEU A 92 -2.51 -0.28 9.96
C LEU A 92 -1.71 -0.78 11.17
N SER A 93 -0.71 -0.01 11.59
CA SER A 93 0.02 -0.19 12.84
C SER A 93 -0.24 0.96 13.82
N THR A 94 0.07 0.74 15.10
CA THR A 94 -0.05 1.75 16.16
C THR A 94 1.28 2.08 16.83
N GLY A 95 2.40 1.75 16.17
CA GLY A 95 3.78 1.89 16.64
C GLY A 95 4.32 0.60 17.27
N MET A 96 5.10 -0.16 16.50
CA MET A 96 5.66 -1.46 16.91
C MET A 96 6.53 -1.37 18.16
N LEU A 97 7.31 -0.29 18.32
CA LEU A 97 8.22 -0.12 19.46
C LEU A 97 7.52 0.36 20.74
N ARG A 98 6.25 0.77 20.67
CA ARG A 98 5.56 1.35 21.84
C ARG A 98 5.42 0.41 23.04
N PRO A 99 5.16 -0.91 22.87
CA PRO A 99 5.13 -1.83 24.00
C PRO A 99 6.44 -1.86 24.80
N ALA A 100 7.58 -1.54 24.16
CA ALA A 100 8.91 -1.53 24.78
C ALA A 100 9.44 -0.12 25.11
N ALA A 101 8.58 0.91 25.09
CA ALA A 101 9.01 2.30 25.19
C ALA A 101 9.79 2.63 26.47
N GLU A 102 9.51 1.96 27.59
CA GLU A 102 10.24 2.20 28.84
C GLU A 102 11.67 1.65 28.80
N GLU A 103 11.87 0.47 28.20
CA GLU A 103 13.19 -0.15 28.07
C GLU A 103 14.05 0.62 27.04
N LEU A 104 13.43 1.03 25.93
CA LEU A 104 14.11 1.75 24.85
C LEU A 104 14.62 3.14 25.26
N ARG A 105 14.06 3.75 26.34
CA ARG A 105 14.57 5.02 26.88
C ARG A 105 16.05 4.97 27.26
N ALA A 106 16.56 3.81 27.67
CA ALA A 106 17.98 3.64 28.00
C ALA A 106 18.91 3.83 26.78
N TYR A 107 18.38 3.62 25.57
CA TYR A 107 19.09 3.72 24.29
C TYR A 107 18.82 5.04 23.55
N GLY A 108 17.96 5.90 24.11
CA GLY A 108 17.71 7.24 23.57
C GLY A 108 16.89 7.29 22.28
N PHE A 109 16.15 6.23 21.95
CA PHE A 109 15.20 6.19 20.83
C PHE A 109 13.90 5.47 21.21
N GLY A 110 12.90 5.51 20.34
CA GLY A 110 11.64 4.79 20.50
C GLY A 110 10.75 4.89 19.26
N ALA A 111 9.46 4.64 19.44
CA ALA A 111 8.48 4.68 18.33
C ALA A 111 8.36 6.06 17.66
N ASP A 112 8.72 7.13 18.37
CA ASP A 112 8.70 8.50 17.83
C ASP A 112 9.76 8.72 16.74
N ASP A 113 10.81 7.88 16.70
CA ASP A 113 11.94 8.00 15.80
C ASP A 113 11.86 7.03 14.59
N VAL A 114 10.71 6.36 14.46
CA VAL A 114 10.38 5.50 13.31
C VAL A 114 9.69 6.36 12.25
N ALA A 115 10.21 6.30 11.02
CA ALA A 115 9.68 6.98 9.84
C ALA A 115 8.46 6.23 9.31
N TRP A 116 8.61 4.94 9.08
CA TRP A 116 7.56 4.04 8.66
C TRP A 116 7.82 2.63 9.17
N GLU A 117 6.76 1.84 9.24
CA GLU A 117 6.79 0.46 9.72
C GLU A 117 5.87 -0.42 8.86
N ALA A 118 6.25 -1.67 8.66
CA ALA A 118 5.49 -2.62 7.86
C ALA A 118 5.46 -4.01 8.48
N THR A 119 4.36 -4.73 8.27
CA THR A 119 4.23 -6.16 8.58
C THR A 119 3.83 -6.91 7.33
N TYR A 120 4.36 -8.11 7.15
CA TYR A 120 3.93 -9.04 6.11
C TYR A 120 3.53 -10.38 6.73
N ALA A 121 2.62 -11.10 6.08
CA ALA A 121 2.13 -12.39 6.55
C ALA A 121 1.76 -13.36 5.41
N GLY A 122 1.46 -14.60 5.78
CA GLY A 122 0.96 -15.63 4.87
C GLY A 122 1.90 -16.82 4.76
N GLY A 123 2.54 -16.98 3.59
CA GLY A 123 3.60 -18.00 3.42
C GLY A 123 4.89 -17.64 4.16
N ALA A 124 5.08 -16.37 4.51
CA ALA A 124 6.11 -15.87 5.40
C ALA A 124 5.56 -14.74 6.27
N ASP A 125 5.99 -14.67 7.53
CA ASP A 125 5.55 -13.67 8.50
C ASP A 125 6.73 -12.85 9.01
N GLY A 126 6.56 -11.54 9.15
CA GLY A 126 7.61 -10.68 9.67
C GLY A 126 7.27 -9.20 9.63
N TRP A 127 8.26 -8.37 9.94
CA TRP A 127 8.14 -6.92 9.98
C TRP A 127 9.41 -6.21 9.55
N VAL A 128 9.24 -4.95 9.15
CA VAL A 128 10.29 -4.03 8.73
C VAL A 128 10.02 -2.66 9.39
N MET A 129 11.06 -1.99 9.85
CA MET A 129 11.00 -0.61 10.36
C MET A 129 12.15 0.21 9.79
N ALA A 130 11.84 1.42 9.31
CA ALA A 130 12.85 2.41 8.95
C ALA A 130 12.91 3.53 10.00
N PHE A 131 14.12 3.90 10.38
CA PHE A 131 14.37 4.96 11.36
C PHE A 131 14.72 6.30 10.69
N HIS A 132 14.45 7.39 11.39
CA HIS A 132 14.90 8.72 10.97
C HIS A 132 16.44 8.84 10.92
N ASP A 133 16.91 9.79 10.12
CA ASP A 133 18.34 10.03 9.88
C ASP A 133 19.12 10.50 11.12
N ASP A 134 18.44 11.04 12.12
CA ASP A 134 19.06 11.54 13.34
C ASP A 134 19.15 10.49 14.46
N VAL A 135 18.64 9.28 14.23
CA VAL A 135 18.74 8.14 15.15
C VAL A 135 20.13 7.52 15.10
N SER A 136 20.68 7.16 16.26
CA SER A 136 21.96 6.45 16.34
C SER A 136 21.76 4.96 16.07
N MET A 137 22.20 4.47 14.91
CA MET A 137 22.12 3.04 14.58
C MET A 137 22.98 2.16 15.51
N THR A 138 24.02 2.71 16.12
CA THR A 138 24.78 2.01 17.17
C THR A 138 23.91 1.73 18.41
N GLN A 139 23.05 2.66 18.80
CA GLN A 139 22.11 2.45 19.92
C GLN A 139 21.02 1.44 19.56
N VAL A 140 20.55 1.45 18.30
CA VAL A 140 19.62 0.44 17.79
C VAL A 140 20.26 -0.95 17.82
N GLU A 141 21.51 -1.08 17.37
CA GLU A 141 22.27 -2.33 17.41
C GLU A 141 22.47 -2.85 18.85
N GLU A 142 22.74 -1.95 19.80
CA GLU A 142 22.84 -2.29 21.22
C GLU A 142 21.50 -2.82 21.77
N ALA A 143 20.38 -2.17 21.45
CA ALA A 143 19.05 -2.62 21.87
C ALA A 143 18.67 -3.99 21.26
N ILE A 144 19.05 -4.25 20.01
CA ILE A 144 18.89 -5.57 19.36
C ILE A 144 19.70 -6.63 20.10
N ARG A 145 20.97 -6.33 20.40
CA ARG A 145 21.88 -7.23 21.12
C ARG A 145 21.36 -7.57 22.52
N ASP A 146 20.79 -6.58 23.19
CA ASP A 146 20.16 -6.71 24.51
C ASP A 146 18.75 -7.30 24.46
N ARG A 147 18.24 -7.59 23.25
CA ARG A 147 16.95 -8.23 22.97
C ARG A 147 15.75 -7.46 23.52
N VAL A 148 15.75 -6.14 23.35
CA VAL A 148 14.70 -5.26 23.86
C VAL A 148 13.41 -5.41 23.05
N GLY A 149 12.35 -5.93 23.68
CA GLY A 149 11.02 -5.99 23.10
C GLY A 149 10.96 -6.63 21.70
N PRO A 150 10.31 -5.99 20.71
CA PRO A 150 10.23 -6.51 19.34
C PRO A 150 11.59 -6.68 18.65
N LEU A 151 12.65 -5.97 19.08
CA LEU A 151 13.97 -6.01 18.44
C LEU A 151 14.75 -7.29 18.74
N ALA A 152 14.23 -8.18 19.60
CA ALA A 152 14.87 -9.42 19.97
C ALA A 152 15.08 -10.36 18.77
N GLY A 153 16.32 -10.45 18.28
CA GLY A 153 16.66 -11.28 17.12
C GLY A 153 16.44 -10.61 15.77
N ALA A 154 16.17 -9.31 15.76
CA ALA A 154 16.07 -8.53 14.54
C ALA A 154 17.42 -8.36 13.84
N VAL A 155 17.39 -8.09 12.53
CA VAL A 155 18.55 -7.82 11.69
C VAL A 155 18.60 -6.32 11.38
N LEU A 156 19.78 -5.72 11.51
CA LEU A 156 20.00 -4.29 11.28
C LEU A 156 20.79 -4.09 9.99
N ASP A 157 20.22 -3.32 9.06
CA ASP A 157 20.96 -2.64 8.00
C ASP A 157 21.24 -1.20 8.47
N ALA A 158 22.42 -0.99 9.03
CA ALA A 158 22.79 0.30 9.61
C ALA A 158 23.04 1.39 8.55
N GLU A 159 23.40 1.02 7.32
CA GLU A 159 23.64 1.97 6.23
C GLU A 159 22.31 2.54 5.73
N ARG A 160 21.32 1.67 5.55
CA ARG A 160 19.98 2.04 5.10
C ARG A 160 19.03 2.42 6.24
N ARG A 161 19.47 2.26 7.50
CA ARG A 161 18.71 2.57 8.73
C ARG A 161 17.41 1.77 8.86
N VAL A 162 17.46 0.53 8.40
CA VAL A 162 16.33 -0.39 8.41
C VAL A 162 16.60 -1.52 9.39
N VAL A 163 15.55 -1.93 10.10
CA VAL A 163 15.55 -3.14 10.92
C VAL A 163 14.47 -4.07 10.44
N THR A 164 14.79 -5.34 10.27
CA THR A 164 13.86 -6.40 9.87
C THR A 164 13.78 -7.49 10.93
N SER A 165 12.64 -8.19 11.00
CA SER A 165 12.44 -9.31 11.94
C SER A 165 13.26 -10.55 11.61
N ALA A 166 13.73 -10.67 10.37
CA ALA A 166 14.49 -11.78 9.81
C ALA A 166 15.43 -11.27 8.72
N GLU A 167 16.35 -12.12 8.26
CA GLU A 167 17.23 -11.80 7.13
C GLU A 167 16.39 -11.44 5.89
N PRO A 168 16.63 -10.29 5.24
CA PRO A 168 15.93 -9.93 4.02
C PRO A 168 16.14 -10.95 2.89
N PRO A 169 15.16 -11.15 1.99
CA PRO A 169 15.34 -11.98 0.80
C PRO A 169 16.39 -11.38 -0.15
N GLU A 170 17.02 -12.22 -0.98
CA GLU A 170 17.97 -11.79 -2.00
C GLU A 170 17.29 -11.73 -3.38
N GLY A 171 17.43 -10.59 -4.07
CA GLY A 171 17.06 -10.45 -5.50
C GLY A 171 15.62 -10.90 -5.82
N ASP A 172 15.52 -11.94 -6.64
CA ASP A 172 14.26 -12.48 -7.17
C ASP A 172 13.38 -13.18 -6.12
N ASP A 173 13.89 -13.43 -4.91
CA ASP A 173 13.12 -14.00 -3.80
C ASP A 173 12.30 -12.93 -3.04
N SER A 174 12.24 -11.70 -3.56
CA SER A 174 11.53 -10.58 -2.97
C SER A 174 10.26 -10.19 -3.75
N TRP A 175 9.33 -9.49 -3.10
CA TRP A 175 8.19 -8.88 -3.79
C TRP A 175 8.60 -7.83 -4.82
N ALA A 176 9.79 -7.24 -4.69
CA ALA A 176 10.29 -6.28 -5.67
C ALA A 176 10.53 -6.91 -7.05
N ALA A 177 10.66 -8.24 -7.15
CA ALA A 177 10.79 -8.93 -8.44
C ALA A 177 9.44 -9.27 -9.10
N LEU A 178 8.31 -8.98 -8.45
CA LEU A 178 6.97 -9.30 -8.91
C LEU A 178 6.33 -8.05 -9.54
N GLU A 179 6.34 -7.98 -10.88
CA GLU A 179 5.78 -6.86 -11.65
C GLU A 179 4.34 -6.55 -11.24
N GLU A 180 3.53 -7.59 -11.07
CA GLU A 180 2.12 -7.49 -10.68
C GLU A 180 1.92 -6.87 -9.28
N VAL A 181 2.94 -6.90 -8.41
CA VAL A 181 2.90 -6.30 -7.07
C VAL A 181 3.46 -4.87 -7.10
N VAL A 182 4.53 -4.65 -7.87
CA VAL A 182 5.16 -3.33 -8.03
C VAL A 182 4.15 -2.30 -8.53
N ASP A 183 3.29 -2.68 -9.48
CA ASP A 183 2.26 -1.80 -10.03
C ASP A 183 1.15 -1.42 -9.05
N LEU A 184 0.97 -2.21 -7.97
CA LEU A 184 -0.05 -1.98 -6.94
C LEU A 184 0.38 -0.96 -5.89
N VAL A 185 1.65 -0.56 -5.81
CA VAL A 185 2.15 0.31 -4.73
C VAL A 185 2.66 1.65 -5.23
N GLY A 186 3.39 2.39 -4.40
CA GLY A 186 4.08 3.63 -4.79
C GLY A 186 3.24 4.91 -4.73
N GLN A 187 2.03 4.86 -4.17
CA GLN A 187 1.23 6.07 -3.93
C GLN A 187 1.47 6.59 -2.51
N GLU A 188 1.66 7.90 -2.37
CA GLU A 188 1.69 8.57 -1.06
C GLU A 188 0.38 8.29 -0.29
N ALA A 189 0.52 7.78 0.93
CA ALA A 189 -0.58 7.41 1.81
C ALA A 189 -0.13 7.37 3.28
N ASN A 190 -1.08 7.51 4.21
CA ASN A 190 -0.82 7.26 5.63
C ASN A 190 -0.55 5.79 5.91
N ALA A 191 -1.25 4.91 5.19
CA ALA A 191 -1.07 3.47 5.28
C ALA A 191 -1.45 2.80 3.96
N THR A 192 -0.81 1.68 3.64
CA THR A 192 -1.07 0.89 2.45
C THR A 192 -1.22 -0.58 2.83
N TYR A 193 -2.33 -1.18 2.44
CA TYR A 193 -2.55 -2.63 2.50
C TYR A 193 -2.35 -3.21 1.10
N VAL A 194 -1.70 -4.36 0.98
CA VAL A 194 -1.53 -5.12 -0.27
C VAL A 194 -1.85 -6.58 -0.01
N GLU A 195 -2.61 -7.19 -0.91
CA GLU A 195 -2.96 -8.60 -0.90
C GLU A 195 -2.68 -9.19 -2.29
N ARG A 196 -1.98 -10.32 -2.33
CA ARG A 196 -1.60 -11.04 -3.56
C ARG A 196 -2.63 -12.09 -3.98
N SER A 197 -3.89 -11.82 -3.65
CA SER A 197 -5.03 -12.65 -4.00
C SER A 197 -6.32 -11.83 -3.99
N CYS A 198 -7.37 -12.37 -4.60
CA CYS A 198 -8.73 -11.91 -4.32
C CYS A 198 -9.23 -12.46 -2.98
N LEU A 199 -10.25 -11.83 -2.42
CA LEU A 199 -10.88 -12.29 -1.20
C LEU A 199 -12.00 -13.29 -1.50
N PRO A 200 -12.04 -14.47 -0.84
CA PRO A 200 -13.17 -15.38 -0.97
C PRO A 200 -14.49 -14.70 -0.58
N PHE A 201 -15.58 -14.99 -1.30
CA PHE A 201 -16.88 -14.36 -1.06
C PHE A 201 -17.31 -14.46 0.42
N ASP A 202 -17.24 -15.66 0.97
CA ASP A 202 -17.66 -15.94 2.35
C ASP A 202 -16.74 -15.30 3.40
N THR A 203 -15.48 -14.98 3.06
CA THR A 203 -14.62 -14.15 3.91
C THR A 203 -15.17 -12.71 3.97
N VAL A 204 -15.55 -12.16 2.81
CA VAL A 204 -16.02 -10.77 2.71
C VAL A 204 -17.42 -10.59 3.28
N PHE A 205 -18.35 -11.49 2.99
CA PHE A 205 -19.78 -11.32 3.32
C PHE A 205 -20.30 -12.25 4.42
N GLY A 206 -19.48 -13.18 4.90
CA GLY A 206 -19.81 -14.15 5.93
C GLY A 206 -20.08 -15.55 5.39
N GLU A 207 -19.80 -16.55 6.22
CA GLU A 207 -19.87 -17.98 5.87
C GLU A 207 -21.25 -18.41 5.34
N GLY A 208 -21.27 -19.10 4.21
CA GLY A 208 -22.45 -19.67 3.58
C GLY A 208 -23.36 -18.64 2.91
N MET A 209 -22.93 -17.38 2.77
CA MET A 209 -23.76 -16.33 2.18
C MET A 209 -23.82 -16.42 0.66
N GLU A 210 -22.79 -16.94 0.00
CA GLU A 210 -22.76 -17.08 -1.46
C GLU A 210 -23.91 -17.97 -1.97
N ALA A 211 -24.11 -19.12 -1.31
CA ALA A 211 -25.17 -20.06 -1.64
C ALA A 211 -26.59 -19.46 -1.48
N GLN A 212 -26.72 -18.41 -0.67
CA GLN A 212 -27.97 -17.73 -0.36
C GLN A 212 -28.25 -16.53 -1.28
N LEU A 213 -27.34 -16.20 -2.21
CA LEU A 213 -27.53 -15.06 -3.10
C LEU A 213 -28.81 -15.18 -3.92
N ALA A 214 -29.52 -14.06 -4.04
CA ALA A 214 -30.58 -13.91 -5.02
C ALA A 214 -30.00 -13.91 -6.46
N GLU A 215 -30.87 -13.98 -7.46
CA GLU A 215 -30.45 -14.04 -8.88
C GLU A 215 -29.61 -12.83 -9.30
N ALA A 216 -30.03 -11.61 -8.97
CA ALA A 216 -29.32 -10.39 -9.40
C ALA A 216 -27.92 -10.24 -8.76
N PRO A 217 -27.73 -10.40 -7.43
CA PRO A 217 -26.39 -10.39 -6.84
C PRO A 217 -25.49 -11.51 -7.35
N ARG A 218 -26.04 -12.72 -7.58
CA ARG A 218 -25.28 -13.83 -8.18
C ARG A 218 -24.79 -13.47 -9.60
N ALA A 219 -25.64 -12.84 -10.40
CA ALA A 219 -25.26 -12.39 -11.74
C ALA A 219 -24.20 -11.28 -11.70
N ALA A 220 -24.24 -10.39 -10.70
CA ALA A 220 -23.23 -9.36 -10.50
C ALA A 220 -21.86 -9.97 -10.13
N LEU A 221 -21.84 -10.99 -9.26
CA LEU A 221 -20.62 -11.71 -8.90
C LEU A 221 -20.00 -12.44 -10.11
N ALA A 222 -20.82 -13.15 -10.88
CA ALA A 222 -20.39 -13.89 -12.06
C ALA A 222 -19.94 -13.00 -13.24
N ALA A 223 -20.13 -11.68 -13.14
CA ALA A 223 -19.69 -10.71 -14.14
C ALA A 223 -18.32 -10.09 -13.83
N LEU A 224 -17.73 -10.41 -12.66
CA LEU A 224 -16.43 -9.91 -12.27
C LEU A 224 -15.32 -10.65 -13.01
N ASP A 225 -14.32 -9.91 -13.48
CA ASP A 225 -13.10 -10.52 -14.00
C ASP A 225 -12.27 -11.08 -12.83
N PRO A 226 -11.42 -12.10 -13.06
CA PRO A 226 -10.44 -12.55 -12.07
C PRO A 226 -9.61 -11.39 -11.49
N LEU A 227 -9.21 -11.53 -10.23
CA LEU A 227 -8.39 -10.55 -9.52
C LEU A 227 -7.21 -11.28 -8.88
N GLU A 228 -6.01 -10.97 -9.36
CA GLU A 228 -4.77 -11.62 -8.91
C GLU A 228 -4.21 -10.98 -7.63
N GLY A 229 -4.52 -9.71 -7.39
CA GLY A 229 -4.13 -8.99 -6.18
C GLY A 229 -4.66 -7.57 -6.20
N PHE A 230 -4.61 -6.90 -5.06
CA PHE A 230 -5.04 -5.52 -4.93
C PHE A 230 -4.25 -4.79 -3.84
N SER A 231 -4.34 -3.46 -3.87
CA SER A 231 -3.88 -2.62 -2.76
C SER A 231 -4.92 -1.60 -2.37
N VAL A 232 -4.84 -1.14 -1.11
CA VAL A 232 -5.64 -0.04 -0.57
C VAL A 232 -4.70 0.96 0.08
N ALA A 233 -4.51 2.10 -0.58
CA ALA A 233 -3.75 3.25 -0.08
C ALA A 233 -4.70 4.22 0.64
N LEU A 234 -4.56 4.33 1.96
CA LEU A 234 -5.37 5.19 2.83
C LEU A 234 -4.68 6.54 3.05
N GLY A 235 -5.21 7.60 2.44
CA GLY A 235 -4.77 8.98 2.69
C GLY A 235 -5.47 9.63 3.88
N GLY A 236 -5.43 10.97 3.95
CA GLY A 236 -6.09 11.74 5.02
C GLY A 236 -7.62 11.81 4.90
N SER A 237 -8.13 11.95 3.67
CA SER A 237 -9.57 12.06 3.37
C SER A 237 -10.01 11.22 2.18
N LEU A 238 -9.07 10.53 1.52
CA LEU A 238 -9.31 9.71 0.34
C LEU A 238 -8.69 8.34 0.57
N ALA A 239 -9.30 7.31 -0.02
CA ALA A 239 -8.70 6.01 -0.19
C ALA A 239 -8.62 5.69 -1.68
N THR A 240 -7.48 5.18 -2.12
CA THR A 240 -7.30 4.66 -3.48
C THR A 240 -7.12 3.15 -3.40
N VAL A 241 -7.90 2.43 -4.20
CA VAL A 241 -7.69 1.01 -4.47
C VAL A 241 -7.01 0.88 -5.83
N LYS A 242 -6.02 -0.01 -5.96
CA LYS A 242 -5.51 -0.49 -7.25
C LYS A 242 -5.84 -1.97 -7.40
N LEU A 243 -6.33 -2.35 -8.57
CA LEU A 243 -6.77 -3.71 -8.91
C LEU A 243 -5.97 -4.34 -10.07
N GLY A 244 -4.83 -3.73 -10.44
CA GLY A 244 -4.13 -3.99 -11.71
C GLY A 244 -4.70 -3.18 -12.87
N GLU A 245 -3.97 -3.02 -13.96
CA GLU A 245 -4.42 -2.23 -15.12
C GLU A 245 -5.58 -2.91 -15.89
N ASN A 246 -6.24 -2.17 -16.77
CA ASN A 246 -7.23 -2.69 -17.72
C ASN A 246 -8.37 -3.52 -17.08
N ARG A 247 -9.15 -2.86 -16.20
CA ARG A 247 -10.25 -3.45 -15.42
C ARG A 247 -11.62 -3.02 -15.93
N PRO A 248 -12.20 -3.67 -16.96
CA PRO A 248 -13.52 -3.31 -17.46
C PRO A 248 -14.61 -3.52 -16.39
N ASP A 249 -14.40 -4.45 -15.46
CA ASP A 249 -15.26 -4.75 -14.31
C ASP A 249 -15.15 -3.74 -13.14
N ALA A 250 -14.30 -2.70 -13.23
CA ALA A 250 -14.08 -1.76 -12.12
C ALA A 250 -15.36 -1.04 -11.67
N PHE A 251 -16.28 -0.72 -12.58
CA PHE A 251 -17.58 -0.13 -12.22
C PHE A 251 -18.52 -1.11 -11.51
N ASP A 252 -18.41 -2.41 -11.81
CA ASP A 252 -19.20 -3.44 -11.16
C ASP A 252 -18.65 -3.70 -9.75
N ARG A 253 -17.33 -3.81 -9.61
CA ARG A 253 -16.63 -3.89 -8.30
C ARG A 253 -16.97 -2.72 -7.38
N LEU A 254 -17.03 -1.51 -7.92
CA LEU A 254 -17.39 -0.29 -7.19
C LEU A 254 -18.79 -0.36 -6.58
N ARG A 255 -19.72 -1.09 -7.20
CA ARG A 255 -21.13 -1.17 -6.81
C ARG A 255 -21.49 -2.43 -6.04
N LEU A 256 -20.52 -3.30 -5.77
CA LEU A 256 -20.79 -4.57 -5.09
C LEU A 256 -21.43 -4.35 -3.72
N ASP A 257 -21.03 -3.32 -2.97
CA ASP A 257 -21.63 -3.01 -1.67
C ASP A 257 -23.12 -2.62 -1.74
N GLU A 258 -23.60 -2.14 -2.90
CA GLU A 258 -25.01 -1.76 -3.11
C GLU A 258 -25.92 -2.97 -3.35
N VAL A 259 -25.36 -4.06 -3.88
CA VAL A 259 -26.13 -5.24 -4.34
C VAL A 259 -25.86 -6.50 -3.52
N MET A 260 -24.74 -6.56 -2.80
CA MET A 260 -24.35 -7.71 -1.99
C MET A 260 -24.94 -7.67 -0.57
N PRO A 261 -24.88 -8.78 0.18
CA PRO A 261 -25.30 -8.81 1.57
C PRO A 261 -24.58 -7.75 2.41
N ALA A 262 -25.28 -7.21 3.41
CA ALA A 262 -24.70 -6.21 4.30
C ALA A 262 -23.57 -6.81 5.16
N ILE A 263 -22.44 -6.11 5.19
CA ILE A 263 -21.28 -6.41 6.04
C ILE A 263 -21.30 -5.59 7.34
N ARG A 264 -20.51 -5.99 8.35
CA ARG A 264 -20.34 -5.24 9.60
C ARG A 264 -18.85 -5.02 9.90
N PRO A 265 -18.39 -3.77 10.04
CA PRO A 265 -19.15 -2.52 9.82
C PRO A 265 -19.63 -2.40 8.35
N GLU A 266 -20.64 -1.57 8.10
CA GLU A 266 -21.12 -1.34 6.72
C GLU A 266 -20.00 -0.71 5.87
N PHE A 267 -19.84 -1.10 4.61
CA PHE A 267 -18.81 -0.50 3.73
C PHE A 267 -18.96 1.04 3.65
N GLY A 268 -20.19 1.50 3.44
CA GLY A 268 -20.58 2.92 3.40
C GLY A 268 -20.29 3.73 4.67
N ALA A 269 -20.02 3.05 5.80
CA ALA A 269 -19.61 3.70 7.04
C ALA A 269 -18.20 4.30 6.95
N ALA A 270 -17.35 3.70 6.13
CA ALA A 270 -15.93 4.00 6.00
C ALA A 270 -15.63 4.68 4.66
N PHE A 271 -16.17 4.13 3.57
CA PHE A 271 -15.93 4.56 2.20
C PHE A 271 -17.21 5.12 1.59
N SER A 272 -17.11 6.18 0.80
CA SER A 272 -18.28 6.78 0.14
C SER A 272 -17.88 7.45 -1.17
N ARG A 273 -18.89 7.81 -1.99
CA ARG A 273 -18.70 8.54 -3.25
C ARG A 273 -17.63 7.90 -4.14
N GLY A 274 -17.75 6.59 -4.31
CA GLY A 274 -16.85 5.80 -5.14
C GLY A 274 -16.74 6.35 -6.56
N VAL A 275 -15.53 6.34 -7.11
CA VAL A 275 -15.24 6.57 -8.53
C VAL A 275 -14.36 5.44 -9.04
N ALA A 276 -14.55 5.04 -10.30
CA ALA A 276 -13.75 4.01 -10.94
C ALA A 276 -13.07 4.56 -12.19
N ASP A 277 -11.82 4.17 -12.40
CA ASP A 277 -11.08 4.31 -13.64
C ASP A 277 -10.71 2.91 -14.16
N PRO A 278 -11.50 2.33 -15.08
CA PRO A 278 -11.22 1.04 -15.69
C PRO A 278 -9.85 0.95 -16.38
N SER A 279 -9.34 2.06 -16.94
CA SER A 279 -8.10 2.01 -17.73
C SER A 279 -6.88 1.72 -16.85
N THR A 280 -6.85 2.32 -15.66
CA THR A 280 -5.79 2.12 -14.66
C THR A 280 -6.17 1.12 -13.56
N GLY A 281 -7.39 0.58 -13.61
CA GLY A 281 -7.99 -0.27 -12.59
C GLY A 281 -7.99 0.33 -11.19
N ARG A 282 -8.21 1.64 -11.10
CA ARG A 282 -8.25 2.37 -9.83
C ARG A 282 -9.67 2.59 -9.37
N LEU A 283 -9.91 2.41 -8.07
CA LEU A 283 -11.12 2.89 -7.41
C LEU A 283 -10.73 3.99 -6.42
N GLY A 284 -11.46 5.09 -6.40
CA GLY A 284 -11.28 6.18 -5.43
C GLY A 284 -12.50 6.31 -4.53
N TYR A 285 -12.28 6.53 -3.23
CA TYR A 285 -13.34 6.73 -2.26
C TYR A 285 -13.04 7.93 -1.36
N ASP A 286 -14.09 8.67 -0.98
CA ASP A 286 -14.03 9.58 0.15
C ASP A 286 -14.00 8.77 1.46
N LEU A 287 -12.98 9.02 2.28
CA LEU A 287 -12.77 8.37 3.57
C LEU A 287 -13.57 9.07 4.67
N GLN A 288 -14.69 8.48 5.08
CA GLN A 288 -15.60 9.07 6.08
C GLN A 288 -15.14 8.81 7.51
N ARG A 289 -14.69 7.59 7.77
CA ARG A 289 -14.22 7.15 9.09
C ARG A 289 -12.95 6.30 8.93
N PRO A 290 -11.76 6.91 9.05
CA PRO A 290 -10.49 6.22 8.81
C PRO A 290 -10.32 4.92 9.62
N SER A 291 -10.67 4.93 10.91
CA SER A 291 -10.59 3.73 11.74
C SER A 291 -11.57 2.62 11.34
N ALA A 292 -12.72 2.96 10.74
CA ALA A 292 -13.64 1.98 10.20
C ALA A 292 -13.11 1.37 8.89
N ALA A 293 -12.41 2.16 8.07
CA ALA A 293 -11.73 1.65 6.88
C ALA A 293 -10.61 0.68 7.24
N THR A 294 -9.77 1.03 8.23
CA THR A 294 -8.77 0.10 8.78
C THR A 294 -9.42 -1.20 9.23
N ALA A 295 -10.52 -1.15 10.00
CA ALA A 295 -11.21 -2.36 10.46
C ALA A 295 -11.73 -3.23 9.29
N LEU A 296 -12.34 -2.61 8.27
CA LEU A 296 -12.78 -3.34 7.07
C LEU A 296 -11.62 -4.03 6.33
N ILE A 297 -10.45 -3.39 6.29
CA ILE A 297 -9.25 -3.96 5.66
C ILE A 297 -8.72 -5.12 6.50
N THR A 298 -8.50 -4.92 7.79
CA THR A 298 -7.94 -5.96 8.68
C THR A 298 -8.86 -7.16 8.83
N ASP A 299 -10.18 -6.93 8.78
CA ASP A 299 -11.20 -7.99 8.86
C ASP A 299 -11.55 -8.56 7.47
N GLN A 300 -10.88 -8.10 6.39
CA GLN A 300 -11.07 -8.54 5.01
C GLN A 300 -12.52 -8.39 4.49
N HIS A 301 -13.23 -7.37 4.96
CA HIS A 301 -14.58 -7.02 4.53
C HIS A 301 -14.55 -5.95 3.42
N LEU A 302 -13.94 -6.30 2.27
CA LEU A 302 -13.76 -5.41 1.12
C LEU A 302 -14.53 -5.94 -0.11
N PRO A 303 -15.78 -5.49 -0.35
CA PRO A 303 -16.62 -5.95 -1.47
C PRO A 303 -15.93 -5.88 -2.84
N PHE A 304 -15.19 -4.81 -3.12
CA PHE A 304 -14.51 -4.63 -4.40
C PHE A 304 -13.40 -5.67 -4.67
N ALA A 305 -12.92 -6.37 -3.65
CA ALA A 305 -11.79 -7.31 -3.73
C ALA A 305 -12.23 -8.78 -3.85
N VAL A 306 -13.53 -9.04 -3.93
CA VAL A 306 -14.06 -10.41 -4.01
C VAL A 306 -13.57 -11.11 -5.28
N CYS A 307 -13.32 -12.41 -5.17
CA CYS A 307 -12.97 -13.25 -6.31
C CYS A 307 -14.05 -13.27 -7.38
N GLY A 308 -13.64 -13.05 -8.63
CA GLY A 308 -14.44 -13.34 -9.83
C GLY A 308 -14.10 -14.73 -10.38
N ASP A 309 -14.93 -15.20 -11.32
CA ASP A 309 -14.83 -16.51 -11.98
C ASP A 309 -14.15 -16.42 -13.36
#